data_AF-A0A9W8P6Z5-F1
#
_entry.id   AF-A0A9W8P6Z5-F1
#
_cell.length_a   1.000
_cell.length_b   1.000
_cell.length_c   1.000
_cell.angle_alpha   90.00
_cell.angle_beta   90.00
_cell.angle_gamma   90.00
#
_symmetry.space_group_name_H-M   'P 1'
#
loop_
_entity.id
_entity.type
_entity.pdbx_description
1 polymer ?
#
loop_
_entity_poly.entity_id
_entity_poly.type
_entity_poly.pdbx_seq_one_letter_code
_entity_poly.pdbx_strand_id
1 'polypeptide(L)'
;FESYFNHFGNAEEGDGFYVAKPAHTIRAINAIIGEKVVHCITDGGCSIIGMSDAVCNALGIAFDPTKKIEIQSANRGVDLTLGLAKDVPFRFGEITVFLQVHIIPSPAYDVLLGRPFEILTQAIFHNFLSGEQHLTLTDPNNHRMVTIPT
;
A
#
# COMPACT_ATOMS: atom_id res chain seq x y z
N PHE A 1 34.52 11.48 -1.42
CA PHE A 1 33.49 10.50 -1.84
C PHE A 1 34.04 9.07 -1.97
N GLU A 2 35.35 8.84 -2.15
CA GLU A 2 35.93 7.48 -2.28
C GLU A 2 36.12 6.68 -0.97
N SER A 3 35.91 7.24 0.22
CA SER A 3 36.36 6.59 1.47
C SER A 3 35.30 5.79 2.26
N TYR A 4 34.05 5.68 1.79
CA TYR A 4 32.98 5.03 2.57
C TYR A 4 32.85 3.52 2.32
N PHE A 5 33.35 2.99 1.18
CA PHE A 5 33.09 1.60 0.76
C PHE A 5 34.29 0.64 0.87
N ASN A 6 35.46 1.09 1.32
CA ASN A 6 36.70 0.31 1.23
C ASN A 6 36.90 -0.74 2.35
N HIS A 7 35.88 -1.09 3.13
CA HIS A 7 36.03 -1.98 4.29
C HIS A 7 35.68 -3.47 4.07
N PHE A 8 35.26 -3.86 2.86
CA PHE A 8 34.79 -5.25 2.61
C PHE A 8 35.80 -6.13 1.85
N GLY A 9 36.94 -5.60 1.40
CA GLY A 9 38.00 -6.39 0.75
C GLY A 9 37.48 -7.31 -0.37
N ASN A 10 37.81 -8.60 -0.28
CA ASN A 10 37.33 -9.67 -1.18
C ASN A 10 36.22 -10.53 -0.56
N ALA A 11 35.52 -10.03 0.47
CA ALA A 11 34.51 -10.84 1.16
C ALA A 11 33.38 -11.22 0.19
N GLU A 12 32.98 -12.48 0.19
CA GLU A 12 31.87 -12.99 -0.62
C GLU A 12 30.56 -12.97 0.19
N GLU A 13 29.43 -12.85 -0.49
CA GLU A 13 28.12 -12.86 0.16
C GLU A 13 27.94 -14.16 0.98
N GLY A 14 27.55 -14.03 2.25
CA GLY A 14 27.48 -15.15 3.20
C GLY A 14 28.64 -15.21 4.19
N ASP A 15 29.77 -14.55 3.91
CA ASP A 15 30.90 -14.43 4.84
C ASP A 15 30.76 -13.20 5.78
N GLY A 16 29.68 -13.22 6.58
CA GLY A 16 29.44 -12.20 7.62
C GLY A 16 28.70 -10.95 7.15
N PHE A 17 28.27 -10.89 5.90
CA PHE A 17 27.37 -9.85 5.38
C PHE A 17 26.45 -10.40 4.29
N TYR A 18 25.26 -9.81 4.19
CA TYR A 18 24.26 -10.12 3.16
C TYR A 18 24.04 -8.87 2.33
N VAL A 19 23.92 -9.03 1.01
CA VAL A 19 23.69 -7.92 0.09
C VAL A 19 22.22 -7.94 -0.33
N ALA A 20 21.56 -6.79 -0.30
CA ALA A 20 20.20 -6.69 -0.79
C ALA A 20 20.16 -7.01 -2.30
N LYS A 21 19.13 -7.75 -2.73
CA LYS A 21 18.89 -7.95 -4.18
C LYS A 21 18.66 -6.57 -4.85
N PRO A 22 19.03 -6.42 -6.13
CA PRO A 22 18.88 -5.14 -6.84
C PRO A 22 17.44 -4.64 -6.93
N ALA A 23 16.46 -5.55 -6.82
CA ALA A 23 15.04 -5.22 -6.68
C ALA A 23 14.28 -6.39 -6.01
N HIS A 24 13.12 -6.06 -5.45
CA HIS A 24 12.10 -7.00 -5.00
C HIS A 24 10.73 -6.56 -5.55
N THR A 25 9.76 -7.48 -5.54
CA THR A 25 8.37 -7.18 -5.90
C THR A 25 7.79 -6.11 -4.97
N ILE A 26 6.88 -5.30 -5.51
CA ILE A 26 6.18 -4.29 -4.71
C ILE A 26 5.23 -4.98 -3.72
N ARG A 27 5.10 -4.42 -2.52
CA ARG A 27 4.17 -4.93 -1.52
C ARG A 27 2.74 -4.66 -1.96
N ALA A 28 1.99 -5.72 -2.22
CA ALA A 28 0.61 -5.61 -2.62
C ALA A 28 -0.25 -6.76 -2.07
N ILE A 29 -1.53 -6.47 -1.89
CA ILE A 29 -2.55 -7.41 -1.45
C ILE A 29 -3.80 -7.23 -2.30
N ASN A 30 -4.62 -8.27 -2.37
CA ASN A 30 -5.94 -8.18 -3.00
C ASN A 30 -7.00 -7.81 -1.95
N ALA A 31 -7.82 -6.83 -2.28
CA ALA A 31 -9.05 -6.51 -1.54
C ALA A 31 -10.28 -6.95 -2.34
N ILE A 32 -11.34 -7.35 -1.65
CA ILE A 32 -12.67 -7.43 -2.25
C ILE A 32 -13.40 -6.13 -1.94
N ILE A 33 -13.80 -5.41 -2.98
CA ILE A 33 -14.56 -4.14 -2.90
C ILE A 33 -15.85 -4.33 -3.69
N GLY A 34 -16.98 -4.33 -3.01
CA GLY A 34 -18.23 -4.84 -3.58
C GLY A 34 -18.07 -6.32 -3.95
N GLU A 35 -18.17 -6.63 -5.25
CA GLU A 35 -18.04 -7.99 -5.78
C GLU A 35 -16.72 -8.22 -6.56
N LYS A 36 -15.85 -7.22 -6.65
CA LYS A 36 -14.61 -7.31 -7.44
C LYS A 36 -13.39 -7.48 -6.56
N VAL A 37 -12.44 -8.26 -7.08
CA VAL A 37 -11.07 -8.32 -6.56
C VAL A 37 -10.29 -7.16 -7.14
N VAL A 38 -9.66 -6.37 -6.29
CA VAL A 38 -8.89 -5.16 -6.65
C VAL A 38 -7.49 -5.30 -6.07
N HIS A 39 -6.49 -5.01 -6.90
CA HIS A 39 -5.09 -5.08 -6.50
C HIS A 39 -4.68 -3.81 -5.75
N CYS A 40 -4.16 -3.94 -4.53
CA CYS A 40 -3.85 -2.83 -3.65
C CYS A 40 -2.37 -2.83 -3.29
N ILE A 41 -1.64 -1.78 -3.64
CA ILE A 41 -0.26 -1.58 -3.22
C ILE A 41 -0.26 -1.02 -1.79
N THR A 42 0.55 -1.59 -0.90
CA THR A 42 0.72 -1.05 0.46
C THR A 42 1.93 -0.13 0.52
N ASP A 43 1.72 1.10 1.01
CA ASP A 43 2.78 2.11 1.13
C ASP A 43 2.60 2.96 2.39
N GLY A 44 3.22 2.55 3.51
CA GLY A 44 3.26 3.34 4.73
C GLY A 44 3.93 4.72 4.61
N GLY A 45 4.65 4.99 3.51
CA GLY A 45 5.16 6.32 3.16
C GLY A 45 4.08 7.26 2.63
N CYS A 46 2.95 6.73 2.16
CA CYS A 46 1.83 7.52 1.66
C CYS A 46 0.91 7.96 2.81
N SER A 47 0.53 9.24 2.85
CA SER A 47 -0.33 9.80 3.90
C SER A 47 -1.83 9.57 3.66
N ILE A 48 -2.22 9.02 2.52
CA ILE A 48 -3.61 8.90 2.07
C ILE A 48 -3.91 7.50 1.57
N ILE A 49 -5.19 7.19 1.39
CA ILE A 49 -5.63 6.03 0.60
C ILE A 49 -6.10 6.57 -0.74
N GLY A 50 -5.52 6.06 -1.82
CA GLY A 50 -5.83 6.47 -3.19
C GLY A 50 -6.47 5.34 -3.98
N MET A 51 -7.47 5.64 -4.79
CA MET A 51 -8.06 4.71 -5.77
C MET A 51 -8.09 5.39 -7.13
N SER A 52 -7.79 4.64 -8.19
CA SER A 52 -7.91 5.18 -9.55
C SER A 52 -9.36 5.54 -9.88
N ASP A 53 -9.54 6.60 -10.65
CA ASP A 53 -10.83 6.97 -11.23
C ASP A 53 -11.43 5.84 -12.08
N ALA A 54 -10.59 5.08 -12.79
CA ALA A 54 -11.01 3.89 -13.54
C ALA A 54 -11.66 2.83 -12.63
N VAL A 55 -11.04 2.48 -11.51
CA VAL A 55 -11.59 1.51 -10.54
C VAL A 55 -12.84 2.07 -9.86
N CYS A 56 -12.81 3.34 -9.44
CA CYS A 56 -13.95 4.01 -8.85
C CYS A 56 -15.19 3.97 -9.76
N ASN A 57 -15.01 4.33 -11.04
CA ASN A 57 -16.05 4.28 -12.06
C ASN A 57 -16.54 2.85 -12.31
N ALA A 58 -15.62 1.88 -12.40
CA ALA A 58 -15.97 0.48 -12.64
C ALA A 58 -16.74 -0.17 -11.48
N LEU A 59 -16.59 0.36 -10.26
CA LEU A 59 -17.30 -0.06 -9.05
C LEU A 59 -18.56 0.78 -8.78
N GLY A 60 -18.77 1.88 -9.49
CA GLY A 60 -19.89 2.79 -9.26
C GLY A 60 -19.82 3.50 -7.90
N ILE A 61 -18.63 3.77 -7.39
CA ILE A 61 -18.44 4.41 -6.07
C ILE A 61 -18.69 5.92 -6.21
N ALA A 62 -19.64 6.43 -5.42
CA ALA A 62 -19.87 7.87 -5.32
C ALA A 62 -18.78 8.54 -4.45
N PHE A 63 -18.38 9.76 -4.82
CA PHE A 63 -17.43 10.56 -4.07
C PHE A 63 -17.86 12.03 -4.03
N ASP A 64 -17.41 12.76 -3.01
CA ASP A 64 -17.63 14.20 -2.88
C ASP A 64 -16.54 14.97 -3.66
N PRO A 65 -16.87 15.64 -4.78
CA PRO A 65 -15.90 16.35 -5.60
C PRO A 65 -15.42 17.65 -4.96
N THR A 66 -16.01 18.10 -3.85
CA THR A 66 -15.55 19.29 -3.11
C THR A 66 -14.39 18.98 -2.16
N LYS A 67 -14.16 17.70 -1.85
CA LYS A 67 -13.12 17.22 -0.92
C LYS A 67 -11.87 16.80 -1.69
N LYS A 68 -11.22 17.78 -2.32
CA LYS A 68 -9.96 17.58 -3.03
C LYS A 68 -8.77 17.89 -2.13
N ILE A 69 -7.69 17.15 -2.32
CA ILE A 69 -6.39 17.45 -1.72
C ILE A 69 -5.32 17.50 -2.81
N GLU A 70 -4.29 18.29 -2.56
CA GLU A 70 -3.07 18.31 -3.36
C GLU A 70 -2.21 17.11 -2.97
N ILE A 71 -1.82 16.33 -3.97
CA ILE A 71 -0.87 15.24 -3.83
C ILE A 71 0.41 15.72 -4.48
N GLN A 72 1.46 15.81 -3.66
CA GLN A 72 2.80 15.95 -4.19
C GLN A 72 3.27 14.58 -4.63
N SER A 73 3.23 14.34 -5.93
CA SER A 73 3.70 13.10 -6.51
C SER A 73 5.23 13.03 -6.47
N ALA A 74 5.78 11.82 -6.48
CA ALA A 74 7.23 11.58 -6.52
C ALA A 74 7.89 12.21 -7.76
N ASN A 75 7.11 12.52 -8.80
CA ASN A 75 7.55 13.20 -10.01
C ASN A 75 7.63 14.73 -9.90
N ARG A 76 7.45 15.31 -8.69
CA ARG A 76 7.43 16.77 -8.41
C ARG A 76 6.24 17.54 -9.02
N GLY A 77 5.27 16.85 -9.62
CA GLY A 77 3.97 17.40 -9.96
C GLY A 77 3.08 17.55 -8.72
N VAL A 78 2.31 18.63 -8.67
CA VAL A 78 1.21 18.78 -7.72
C VAL A 78 -0.07 18.43 -8.47
N ASP A 79 -0.60 17.24 -8.20
CA ASP A 79 -1.85 16.78 -8.79
C ASP A 79 -2.97 16.88 -7.75
N LEU A 80 -4.18 17.27 -8.19
CA LEU A 80 -5.36 17.30 -7.34
C LEU A 80 -6.12 15.98 -7.47
N THR A 81 -6.56 15.43 -6.33
CA THR A 81 -7.55 14.35 -6.33
C THR A 81 -8.87 14.82 -6.94
N LEU A 82 -9.65 13.92 -7.54
CA LEU A 82 -11.00 14.21 -8.04
C LEU A 82 -12.00 14.45 -6.91
N GLY A 83 -11.81 13.84 -5.75
CA GLY A 83 -12.64 14.00 -4.56
C GLY A 83 -12.42 12.88 -3.54
N LEU A 84 -13.34 12.76 -2.57
CA LEU A 84 -13.27 11.78 -1.48
C LEU A 84 -14.50 10.86 -1.47
N ALA A 85 -14.28 9.55 -1.62
CA ALA A 85 -15.26 8.52 -1.31
C ALA A 85 -15.15 8.18 0.18
N LYS A 86 -16.28 8.19 0.89
CA LYS A 86 -16.32 7.94 2.33
C LYS A 86 -16.76 6.52 2.64
N ASP A 87 -16.19 5.98 3.71
CA ASP A 87 -16.63 4.73 4.33
C ASP A 87 -16.73 3.57 3.34
N VAL A 88 -15.77 3.47 2.40
CA VAL A 88 -15.77 2.43 1.38
C VAL A 88 -15.34 1.11 2.05
N PRO A 89 -16.13 0.04 1.97
CA PRO A 89 -15.78 -1.24 2.59
C PRO A 89 -14.74 -1.99 1.74
N PHE A 90 -13.63 -2.34 2.38
CA PHE A 90 -12.59 -3.19 1.82
C PHE A 90 -12.50 -4.45 2.66
N ARG A 91 -12.62 -5.61 2.00
CA ARG A 91 -12.44 -6.90 2.66
C ARG A 91 -11.09 -7.52 2.29
N PHE A 92 -10.31 -7.86 3.30
CA PHE A 92 -9.00 -8.52 3.18
C PHE A 92 -9.09 -9.88 3.89
N GLY A 93 -9.20 -10.96 3.13
CA GLY A 93 -9.54 -12.26 3.70
C GLY A 93 -10.85 -12.19 4.49
N GLU A 94 -10.78 -12.48 5.79
CA GLU A 94 -11.94 -12.52 6.70
C GLU A 94 -12.22 -11.19 7.43
N ILE A 95 -11.39 -10.16 7.25
CA ILE A 95 -11.58 -8.86 7.90
C ILE A 95 -12.15 -7.83 6.92
N THR A 96 -13.04 -6.95 7.41
CA THR A 96 -13.58 -5.83 6.63
C THR A 96 -13.27 -4.53 7.34
N VAL A 97 -12.70 -3.57 6.61
CA VAL A 97 -12.43 -2.22 7.10
C VAL A 97 -13.08 -1.17 6.21
N PHE A 98 -13.44 -0.03 6.80
CA PHE A 98 -14.05 1.09 6.10
C PHE A 98 -13.02 2.19 5.91
N LEU A 99 -12.74 2.54 4.66
CA LEU A 99 -11.64 3.43 4.30
C LEU A 99 -12.16 4.73 3.69
N GLN A 100 -11.48 5.84 4.01
CA GLN A 100 -11.67 7.13 3.35
C GLN A 100 -10.75 7.16 2.13
N VAL A 101 -11.32 7.18 0.93
CA VAL A 101 -10.58 6.91 -0.32
C VAL A 101 -10.58 8.14 -1.22
N HIS A 102 -9.40 8.69 -1.45
CA HIS A 102 -9.23 9.76 -2.43
C HIS A 102 -9.22 9.19 -3.85
N ILE A 103 -10.02 9.78 -4.74
CA ILE A 103 -10.07 9.36 -6.13
C ILE A 103 -8.99 10.10 -6.92
N ILE A 104 -8.10 9.35 -7.57
CA ILE A 104 -6.92 9.85 -8.26
C ILE A 104 -7.15 9.75 -9.77
N PRO A 105 -6.92 10.82 -10.56
CA PRO A 105 -7.06 10.75 -12.00
C PRO A 105 -5.91 9.97 -12.64
N SER A 106 -6.23 8.86 -13.32
CA SER A 106 -5.28 8.09 -14.15
C SER A 106 -3.93 7.70 -13.47
N PRO A 107 -3.91 7.21 -12.21
CA PRO A 107 -2.70 6.70 -11.60
C PRO A 107 -2.25 5.39 -12.27
N ALA A 108 -0.99 5.00 -12.05
CA ALA A 108 -0.43 3.73 -12.54
C ALA A 108 -0.79 2.50 -11.66
N TYR A 109 -1.74 2.64 -10.75
CA TYR A 109 -2.17 1.62 -9.79
C TYR A 109 -3.69 1.65 -9.61
N ASP A 110 -4.27 0.54 -9.19
CA ASP A 110 -5.70 0.46 -8.88
C ASP A 110 -6.01 1.13 -7.54
N VAL A 111 -5.31 0.70 -6.48
CA VAL A 111 -5.41 1.28 -5.13
C VAL A 111 -4.03 1.38 -4.49
N LEU A 112 -3.79 2.48 -3.78
CA LEU A 112 -2.66 2.69 -2.89
C LEU A 112 -3.16 2.78 -1.44
N LEU A 113 -2.79 1.81 -0.62
CA LEU A 113 -3.10 1.72 0.80
C LEU A 113 -1.99 2.41 1.59
N GLY A 114 -2.22 3.69 1.92
CA GLY A 114 -1.28 4.45 2.73
C GLY A 114 -1.38 4.17 4.22
N ARG A 115 -0.69 5.01 4.98
CA ARG A 115 -0.64 5.02 6.45
C ARG A 115 -2.01 4.94 7.15
N PRO A 116 -3.11 5.56 6.66
CA PRO A 116 -4.41 5.39 7.31
C PRO A 116 -4.88 3.93 7.39
N PHE A 117 -4.60 3.13 6.35
CA PHE A 117 -4.88 1.70 6.37
C PHE A 117 -4.01 0.99 7.40
N GLU A 118 -2.68 1.21 7.35
CA GLU A 118 -1.74 0.53 8.27
C GLU A 118 -2.07 0.80 9.74
N ILE A 119 -2.43 2.05 10.09
CA ILE A 119 -2.84 2.41 11.45
C ILE A 119 -4.16 1.73 11.82
N LEU A 120 -5.17 1.81 10.95
CA LEU A 120 -6.51 1.28 11.23
C LEU A 120 -6.46 -0.23 11.47
N THR A 121 -5.67 -0.97 10.68
CA THR A 121 -5.54 -2.42 10.81
C THR A 121 -4.43 -2.86 11.76
N GLN A 122 -3.69 -1.94 12.37
CA GLN A 122 -2.47 -2.24 13.13
C GLN A 122 -1.55 -3.19 12.34
N ALA A 123 -1.31 -2.86 11.07
CA ALA A 123 -0.61 -3.72 10.13
C ALA A 123 0.80 -4.07 10.62
N ILE A 124 1.15 -5.36 10.57
CA ILE A 124 2.48 -5.87 10.90
C ILE A 124 3.07 -6.53 9.66
N PHE A 125 4.17 -5.96 9.16
CA PHE A 125 4.95 -6.53 8.07
C PHE A 125 6.11 -7.34 8.64
N HIS A 126 6.20 -8.60 8.25
CA HIS A 126 7.33 -9.48 8.57
C HIS A 126 8.06 -9.86 7.28
N ASN A 127 9.31 -9.40 7.14
CA ASN A 127 10.11 -9.62 5.95
C ASN A 127 11.17 -10.69 6.22
N PHE A 128 11.28 -11.67 5.33
CA PHE A 128 12.25 -12.76 5.43
C PHE A 128 13.41 -12.56 4.46
N LEU A 129 14.61 -13.07 4.81
CA LEU A 129 15.78 -13.05 3.91
C LEU A 129 15.56 -13.84 2.61
N SER A 130 14.62 -14.79 2.61
CA SER A 130 14.18 -15.49 1.39
C SER A 130 13.58 -14.52 0.35
N GLY A 131 13.13 -13.33 0.79
CA GLY A 131 12.34 -12.38 0.01
C GLY A 131 10.83 -12.55 0.21
N GLU A 132 10.39 -13.57 0.94
CA GLU A 132 9.00 -13.72 1.37
C GLU A 132 8.62 -12.61 2.34
N GLN A 133 7.35 -12.19 2.30
CA GLN A 133 6.82 -11.20 3.22
C GLN A 133 5.44 -11.63 3.71
N HIS A 134 5.17 -11.45 4.99
CA HIS A 134 3.86 -11.69 5.58
C HIS A 134 3.29 -10.38 6.10
N LEU A 135 2.04 -10.10 5.76
CA LEU A 135 1.27 -8.99 6.28
C LEU A 135 0.18 -9.51 7.23
N THR A 136 0.30 -9.18 8.51
CA THR A 136 -0.77 -9.44 9.48
C THR A 136 -1.62 -8.19 9.68
N LEU A 137 -2.93 -8.34 9.56
CA LEU A 137 -3.92 -7.28 9.74
C LEU A 137 -4.85 -7.64 10.89
N THR A 138 -5.20 -6.65 11.70
CA THR A 138 -6.17 -6.75 12.80
C THR A 138 -7.45 -6.03 12.43
N ASP A 139 -8.60 -6.69 12.56
CA ASP A 139 -9.90 -6.05 12.44
C ASP A 139 -10.10 -5.05 13.60
N PRO A 140 -10.29 -3.75 13.33
CA PRO A 140 -10.43 -2.74 14.37
C PRO A 140 -11.71 -2.90 15.21
N ASN A 141 -12.71 -3.62 14.72
CA ASN A 141 -14.02 -3.74 15.37
C ASN A 141 -14.14 -4.97 16.27
N ASN A 142 -13.46 -6.07 15.92
CA ASN A 142 -13.60 -7.34 16.64
C ASN A 142 -12.25 -8.00 17.01
N HIS A 143 -11.12 -7.36 16.68
CA HIS A 143 -9.77 -7.81 16.99
C HIS A 143 -9.35 -9.16 16.40
N ARG A 144 -10.09 -9.70 15.42
CA ARG A 144 -9.62 -10.86 14.66
C ARG A 144 -8.43 -10.48 13.81
N MET A 145 -7.48 -11.41 13.69
CA MET A 145 -6.30 -11.22 12.86
C MET A 145 -6.35 -12.12 11.64
N VAL A 146 -5.84 -11.61 10.52
CA VAL A 146 -5.56 -12.40 9.31
C VAL A 146 -4.11 -12.15 8.90
N THR A 147 -3.42 -13.21 8.48
CA THR A 147 -2.08 -13.11 7.91
C THR A 147 -2.16 -13.46 6.44
N ILE A 148 -1.67 -12.54 5.60
CA ILE A 148 -1.66 -12.62 4.15
C ILE A 148 -0.20 -12.77 3.71
N PRO A 149 0.18 -13.84 3.01
CA PRO A 149 1.47 -13.90 2.33
C PRO A 149 1.46 -12.93 1.15
N THR A 150 2.49 -12.09 1.05
CA THR A 150 2.63 -11.00 0.07
C THR A 150 3.89 -11.13 -0.75
#